data_AF-A0A848U8M6-F1
#
_entry.id   AF-A0A848U8M6-F1
#
_cell.length_a   1.000
_cell.length_b   1.000
_cell.length_c   1.000
_cell.angle_alpha   90.00
_cell.angle_beta   90.00
_cell.angle_gamma   90.00
#
_symmetry.space_group_name_H-M   'P 1'
#
loop_
_entity.id
_entity.type
_entity.pdbx_description
1 polymer ?
#
loop_
_entity_poly.entity_id
_entity_poly.type
_entity_poly.pdbx_seq_one_letter_code
_entity_poly.pdbx_strand_id
1 'polypeptide(L)'
;MATVDRVLPWRRHHESVAASEIAPLLQSYRRHHHKARVDTINRAYHMAAEAHRTQRRSSGESYINHPLAVARVVADIGLDETSVV
;
A
#
# COMPACT_ATOMS: atom_id res chain seq x y z
N MET A 1 -0.97 -35.42 14.79
CA MET A 1 -1.02 -35.30 13.31
C MET A 1 -1.19 -33.82 12.97
N ALA A 2 -0.09 -33.10 12.73
CA ALA A 2 -0.12 -31.69 12.35
C ALA A 2 -0.03 -31.60 10.82
N THR A 3 -1.11 -31.16 10.18
CA THR A 3 -1.15 -30.85 8.76
C THR A 3 -0.27 -29.63 8.51
N VAL A 4 0.92 -29.87 7.96
CA VAL A 4 1.80 -28.81 7.49
C VAL A 4 1.09 -28.13 6.32
N ASP A 5 0.59 -26.92 6.56
CA ASP A 5 0.01 -26.05 5.54
C ASP A 5 1.10 -25.72 4.52
N ARG A 6 1.14 -26.47 3.42
CA ARG A 6 2.09 -26.28 2.33
C ARG A 6 1.69 -25.03 1.55
N VAL A 7 2.01 -23.86 2.10
CA VAL A 7 1.89 -22.58 1.39
C VAL A 7 2.90 -22.57 0.25
N LEU A 8 2.37 -22.75 -0.96
CA LEU A 8 3.11 -22.78 -2.22
C LEU A 8 4.03 -21.54 -2.36
N PRO A 9 5.32 -21.74 -2.70
CA PRO A 9 6.36 -20.70 -2.58
C PRO A 9 6.16 -19.49 -3.50
N TRP A 10 5.44 -19.65 -4.63
CA TRP A 10 5.22 -18.57 -5.59
C TRP A 10 4.19 -17.51 -5.14
N ARG A 11 3.30 -17.83 -4.19
CA ARG A 11 2.30 -16.87 -3.69
C ARG A 11 2.93 -15.77 -2.82
N ARG A 12 4.05 -16.07 -2.13
CA ARG A 12 4.76 -15.14 -1.25
C ARG A 12 5.42 -13.97 -1.99
N HIS A 13 5.84 -14.16 -3.22
CA HIS A 13 6.56 -13.12 -3.97
C HIS A 13 5.66 -11.91 -4.26
N HIS A 14 4.38 -12.11 -4.57
CA HIS A 14 3.47 -11.00 -4.91
C HIS A 14 3.05 -10.18 -3.68
N GLU A 15 2.76 -10.84 -2.55
CA GLU A 15 2.48 -10.13 -1.28
C GLU A 15 3.69 -9.34 -0.78
N SER A 16 4.90 -9.89 -0.92
CA SER A 16 6.12 -9.22 -0.45
C SER A 16 6.43 -7.92 -1.17
N VAL A 17 6.11 -7.81 -2.47
CA VAL A 17 6.36 -6.61 -3.27
C VAL A 17 5.34 -5.53 -2.93
N ALA A 18 4.05 -5.86 -2.88
CA ALA A 18 2.99 -4.93 -2.48
C ALA A 18 3.22 -4.35 -1.07
N ALA A 19 3.66 -5.19 -0.12
CA ALA A 19 4.02 -4.75 1.22
C ALA A 19 5.22 -3.78 1.23
N SER A 20 6.17 -3.94 0.30
CA SER A 20 7.32 -3.03 0.18
C SER A 20 6.97 -1.68 -0.43
N GLU A 21 5.98 -1.61 -1.33
CA GLU A 21 5.57 -0.37 -2.00
C GLU A 21 4.84 0.59 -1.06
N ILE A 22 3.98 0.08 -0.19
CA ILE A 22 3.18 0.91 0.74
C ILE A 22 3.95 1.27 2.04
N ALA A 23 5.02 0.55 2.37
CA ALA A 23 5.78 0.76 3.61
C ALA A 23 6.23 2.22 3.85
N PRO A 24 6.72 2.98 2.85
CA PRO A 24 7.10 4.38 3.04
C PRO A 24 5.91 5.28 3.42
N LEU A 25 4.73 5.04 2.82
CA LEU A 25 3.49 5.76 3.16
C LEU A 25 3.10 5.49 4.61
N LEU A 26 3.08 4.22 5.03
CA LEU A 26 2.74 3.84 6.40
C LEU A 26 3.72 4.42 7.42
N GLN A 27 5.01 4.46 7.08
CA GLN A 27 6.02 5.09 7.92
C GLN A 27 5.80 6.60 8.05
N SER A 28 5.54 7.29 6.93
CA SER A 28 5.18 8.72 6.92
C SER A 28 3.98 9.01 7.80
N TYR A 29 2.90 8.25 7.65
CA TYR A 29 1.68 8.43 8.42
C TYR A 29 1.90 8.21 9.93
N ARG A 30 2.65 7.16 10.31
CA ARG A 30 2.94 6.85 11.72
C ARG A 30 3.80 7.90 12.43
N ARG A 31 4.57 8.71 11.70
CA ARG A 31 5.33 9.83 12.32
C ARG A 31 4.40 10.82 13.00
N HIS A 32 3.23 11.07 12.41
CA HIS A 32 2.26 12.04 12.94
C HIS A 32 1.14 11.34 13.74
N HIS A 33 0.91 10.05 13.49
CA HIS A 33 -0.16 9.25 14.11
C HIS A 33 0.35 7.97 14.77
N HIS A 34 1.11 8.12 15.86
CA HIS A 34 1.86 7.04 16.53
C HIS A 34 1.03 5.85 17.04
N LYS A 35 -0.28 6.03 17.28
CA LYS A 35 -1.21 4.96 17.73
C LYS A 35 -2.27 4.61 16.68
N ALA A 36 -2.25 5.22 15.50
CA ALA A 36 -3.28 4.97 14.51
C ALA A 36 -3.13 3.57 13.91
N ARG A 37 -4.29 2.94 13.68
CA ARG A 37 -4.37 1.72 12.89
C ARG A 37 -4.21 2.08 11.43
N VAL A 38 -3.56 1.20 10.66
CA VAL A 38 -3.26 1.42 9.24
C VAL A 38 -4.03 0.45 8.34
N ASP A 39 -4.96 -0.32 8.92
CA ASP A 39 -5.74 -1.33 8.21
C ASP A 39 -6.57 -0.72 7.07
N THR A 40 -7.13 0.47 7.26
CA THR A 40 -7.91 1.16 6.22
C THR A 40 -7.01 1.61 5.08
N ILE A 41 -5.85 2.20 5.39
CA ILE A 41 -4.85 2.62 4.39
C ILE A 41 -4.37 1.41 3.56
N ASN A 42 -4.11 0.27 4.19
CA ASN A 42 -3.77 -0.97 3.49
C ASN A 42 -4.88 -1.41 2.53
N ARG A 43 -6.13 -1.43 2.99
CA ARG A 43 -7.29 -1.80 2.14
C ARG A 43 -7.46 -0.82 0.97
N ALA A 44 -7.29 0.48 1.21
CA ALA A 44 -7.38 1.52 0.20
C ALA A 44 -6.33 1.31 -0.90
N TYR A 45 -5.08 1.06 -0.50
CA TYR A 45 -4.00 0.73 -1.44
C TYR A 45 -4.32 -0.51 -2.28
N HIS A 46 -4.80 -1.60 -1.67
CA HIS A 46 -5.16 -2.80 -2.44
C HIS A 46 -6.28 -2.55 -3.44
N MET A 47 -7.29 -1.77 -3.06
CA MET A 47 -8.37 -1.37 -3.95
C MET A 47 -7.84 -0.51 -5.11
N ALA A 48 -7.02 0.49 -4.83
CA ALA A 48 -6.41 1.34 -5.85
C ALA A 48 -5.48 0.55 -6.78
N ALA A 49 -4.67 -0.36 -6.23
CA ALA A 49 -3.74 -1.19 -6.99
C ALA A 49 -4.49 -2.12 -7.97
N GLU A 50 -5.60 -2.72 -7.54
CA GLU A 50 -6.44 -3.54 -8.42
C GLU A 50 -7.14 -2.70 -9.49
N ALA A 51 -7.71 -1.55 -9.10
CA ALA A 51 -8.38 -0.63 -10.03
C ALA A 51 -7.43 -0.11 -11.13
N HIS A 52 -6.17 0.13 -10.77
CA HIS A 52 -5.14 0.65 -11.67
C HIS A 52 -4.24 -0.42 -12.27
N ARG A 53 -4.52 -1.73 -12.07
CA ARG A 53 -3.63 -2.83 -12.47
C ARG A 53 -3.23 -2.83 -13.95
N THR A 54 -4.17 -2.45 -14.82
CA THR A 54 -3.94 -2.38 -16.27
C THR A 54 -3.65 -0.97 -16.78
N GLN A 55 -3.67 0.03 -15.89
CA GLN A 55 -3.48 1.43 -16.26
C GLN A 55 -2.00 1.81 -16.15
N ARG A 56 -1.51 2.50 -17.18
CA ARG A 56 -0.14 3.02 -17.24
C ARG A 56 -0.17 4.52 -17.46
N ARG A 57 0.85 5.21 -16.96
CA ARG A 57 1.10 6.62 -17.27
C ARG A 57 1.71 6.76 -18.67
N SER A 58 1.70 7.97 -19.22
CA SER A 58 2.39 8.28 -20.48
C SER A 58 3.90 8.01 -20.43
N SER A 59 4.51 8.01 -19.23
CA SER A 59 5.90 7.60 -19.00
C SER A 59 6.13 6.09 -19.13
N GLY A 60 5.07 5.28 -19.17
CA GLY A 60 5.13 3.83 -19.13
C GLY A 60 5.11 3.23 -17.72
N GLU A 61 5.18 4.03 -16.65
CA GLU A 61 5.09 3.50 -15.28
C GLU A 61 3.67 3.04 -14.93
N SER A 62 3.54 2.13 -13.95
CA SER A 62 2.26 1.74 -13.38
C SER A 62 1.54 2.96 -12.79
N TYR A 63 0.25 3.11 -13.07
CA TYR A 63 -0.49 4.30 -12.65
C TYR A 63 -0.60 4.43 -11.12
N ILE A 64 -0.62 3.31 -10.39
CA ILE A 64 -0.68 3.25 -8.93
C ILE A 64 0.42 4.06 -8.21
N ASN A 65 1.57 4.26 -8.85
CA ASN A 65 2.66 5.07 -8.30
C ASN A 65 2.23 6.52 -8.05
N HIS A 66 1.30 7.05 -8.85
CA HIS A 66 0.84 8.42 -8.70
C HIS A 66 -0.05 8.61 -7.45
N PRO A 67 -1.17 7.87 -7.26
CA PRO A 67 -1.94 7.93 -6.02
C PRO A 67 -1.10 7.66 -4.77
N LEU A 68 -0.15 6.72 -4.83
CA LEU A 68 0.71 6.39 -3.69
C LEU A 68 1.64 7.56 -3.32
N ALA A 69 2.18 8.27 -4.31
CA ALA A 69 2.97 9.47 -4.08
C ALA A 69 2.13 10.61 -3.47
N VAL A 70 0.89 10.80 -3.94
CA VAL A 70 -0.04 11.81 -3.38
C VAL A 70 -0.37 11.50 -1.93
N ALA A 71 -0.78 10.26 -1.63
CA ALA A 71 -1.07 9.81 -0.28
C ALA A 71 0.12 10.02 0.67
N ARG A 72 1.35 9.82 0.17
CA ARG A 72 2.57 10.05 0.96
C ARG A 72 2.78 11.52 1.30
N VAL A 73 2.57 12.44 0.35
CA VAL A 73 2.63 13.88 0.61
C VAL A 73 1.58 14.30 1.65
N VAL A 74 0.36 13.80 1.52
CA VAL A 74 -0.73 14.04 2.50
C VAL A 74 -0.34 13.56 3.90
N ALA A 75 0.22 12.35 4.00
CA ALA A 75 0.70 11.79 5.25
C ALA A 75 1.90 12.58 5.83
N ASP A 76 2.82 13.04 4.98
CA ASP A 76 3.97 13.87 5.38
C ASP A 76 3.57 15.26 5.88
N ILE A 77 2.41 15.79 5.45
CA ILE A 77 1.85 17.04 6.00
C ILE A 77 1.14 16.78 7.35
N GLY A 78 0.77 15.53 7.65
CA GLY A 78 0.10 15.16 8.90
C GLY A 78 -1.41 15.23 8.87
N LEU A 79 -2.00 15.16 7.69
CA LEU A 79 -3.45 15.03 7.55
C LEU A 79 -3.96 13.69 8.12
N ASP A 80 -5.27 13.63 8.31
CA ASP A 80 -5.96 12.50 8.92
C ASP A 80 -6.10 11.30 7.98
N GLU A 81 -6.54 10.16 8.53
CA GLU A 81 -6.72 8.91 7.79
C GLU A 81 -7.62 9.08 6.57
N THR A 82 -8.71 9.84 6.70
CA THR A 82 -9.70 10.08 5.64
C THR A 82 -9.09 10.77 4.43
N SER A 83 -8.11 11.65 4.65
CA SER A 83 -7.44 12.36 3.57
C SER A 83 -6.42 11.49 2.83
N VAL A 84 -5.89 10.46 3.50
CA VAL A 84 -4.86 9.56 2.96
C VAL A 84 -5.47 8.40 2.14
N VAL A 85 -6.69 7.99 2.49
CA VAL A 85 -7.45 6.88 1.86
C VAL A 85 -8.15 7.34 0.58
#